data_AF-A0A258C6Z4-F1
#
_entry.id   AF-A0A258C6Z4-F1
#
_cell.length_a   1.000
_cell.length_b   1.000
_cell.length_c   1.000
_cell.angle_alpha   90.00
_cell.angle_beta   90.00
_cell.angle_gamma   90.00
#
_symmetry.space_group_name_H-M   'P 1'
#
loop_
_entity.id
_entity.type
_entity.pdbx_description
1 polymer ?
#
loop_
_entity_poly.entity_id
_entity_poly.type
_entity_poly.pdbx_seq_one_letter_code
_entity_poly.pdbx_strand_id
1 'polypeptide(L)'
;AWLVDNHLLMSVTAQRRDIHDPQVVAEFAEKVRDETRLNYLYCLTLADIRATNDNLWNDWKGSLLRELFLATQKAFRRGLEKPMDLRDLIRENQAEALPLLIKQSFIESEILQLWGRIKADYFARYSPKQIVWHTEHILRHKDPNEPLVLVSKAPIKGGTQVFVYTRDQAGLFARMVAALDSKKVNIYDAQIMTNKDGFAMDTFVVLEQNGEAVTSPSRQQSIKKALEQFIAGKPDLSRQKPRLSRQMRQFSVPPKVVFLPGNTKHRTMLEIAALDTPGLLCDLGQVFQQCGVNIHAAKITTIGERAEDFFLISNAADDALTPEQQSELKRSLIAQLSQQTEG
;
A
#
# COMPACT_ATOMS: atom_id res chain seq x y z
N ALA A 1 -0.02 9.79 32.85
CA ALA A 1 0.10 8.35 32.54
C ALA A 1 -0.30 8.06 31.09
N TRP A 2 -1.55 8.34 30.68
CA TRP A 2 -2.09 7.93 29.36
C TRP A 2 -1.17 8.14 28.14
N LEU A 3 -0.57 9.33 27.97
CA LEU A 3 0.32 9.61 26.83
C LEU A 3 1.55 8.69 26.78
N VAL A 4 2.14 8.41 27.94
CA VAL A 4 3.29 7.49 28.04
C VAL A 4 2.82 6.06 27.78
N ASP A 5 1.68 5.64 28.34
CA ASP A 5 1.15 4.29 28.14
C ASP A 5 0.76 4.02 26.67
N ASN A 6 0.44 5.08 25.90
CA ASN A 6 -0.05 5.00 24.52
C ASN A 6 0.92 5.63 23.51
N HIS A 7 2.18 5.90 23.85
CA HIS A 7 3.12 6.64 22.98
C HIS A 7 3.35 5.97 21.62
N LEU A 8 3.23 4.63 21.53
CA LEU A 8 3.34 3.86 20.29
C LEU A 8 2.02 3.74 19.51
N LEU A 9 0.87 4.11 20.11
CA LEU A 9 -0.45 3.86 19.52
C LEU A 9 -0.57 4.48 18.12
N MET A 10 -0.08 5.72 17.96
CA MET A 10 -0.18 6.42 16.68
C MET A 10 0.77 5.86 15.62
N SER A 11 2.04 5.63 15.96
CA SER A 11 3.03 5.09 15.02
C SER A 11 2.64 3.68 14.57
N VAL A 12 2.25 2.82 15.51
CA VAL A 12 1.78 1.45 15.22
C VAL A 12 0.53 1.46 14.37
N THR A 13 -0.47 2.31 14.68
CA THR A 13 -1.70 2.37 13.87
C THR A 13 -1.41 2.87 12.47
N ALA A 14 -0.64 3.96 12.33
CA ALA A 14 -0.31 4.54 11.03
C ALA A 14 0.50 3.59 10.14
N GLN A 15 1.40 2.80 10.73
CA GLN A 15 2.32 1.93 9.98
C GLN A 15 1.79 0.50 9.79
N ARG A 16 0.97 -0.03 10.70
CA ARG A 16 0.53 -1.44 10.68
C ARG A 16 -0.95 -1.65 10.34
N ARG A 17 -1.75 -0.59 10.23
CA ARG A 17 -3.19 -0.69 9.90
C ARG A 17 -3.51 0.11 8.64
N ASP A 18 -4.64 -0.22 8.01
CA ASP A 18 -5.20 0.55 6.90
C ASP A 18 -5.87 1.83 7.43
N ILE A 19 -5.15 2.95 7.40
CA ILE A 19 -5.66 4.25 7.89
C ILE A 19 -6.67 4.91 6.95
N HIS A 20 -6.98 4.28 5.81
CA HIS A 20 -8.06 4.69 4.92
C HIS A 20 -9.39 4.00 5.26
N ASP A 21 -9.36 2.96 6.10
CA ASP A 21 -10.57 2.32 6.61
C ASP A 21 -11.20 3.21 7.70
N PRO A 22 -12.44 3.70 7.52
CA PRO A 22 -13.13 4.48 8.54
C PRO A 22 -13.25 3.75 9.88
N GLN A 23 -13.32 2.42 9.88
CA GLN A 23 -13.37 1.63 11.11
C GLN A 23 -12.05 1.71 11.89
N VAL A 24 -10.90 1.63 11.21
CA VAL A 24 -9.59 1.79 11.86
C VAL A 24 -9.46 3.19 12.48
N VAL A 25 -9.91 4.21 11.76
CA VAL A 25 -9.92 5.60 12.27
C VAL A 25 -10.84 5.73 13.48
N ALA A 26 -12.02 5.10 13.46
CA ALA A 26 -12.97 5.10 14.58
C ALA A 26 -12.39 4.40 15.81
N GLU A 27 -11.83 3.19 15.67
CA GLU A 27 -11.19 2.44 16.77
C GLU A 27 -10.01 3.22 17.38
N PHE A 28 -9.23 3.91 16.54
CA PHE A 28 -8.17 4.80 17.01
C PHE A 28 -8.73 6.02 17.75
N ALA A 29 -9.75 6.68 17.20
CA ALA A 29 -10.41 7.82 17.82
C ALA A 29 -11.03 7.49 19.18
N GLU A 30 -11.64 6.30 19.32
CA GLU A 30 -12.19 5.80 20.58
C GLU A 30 -11.12 5.64 21.66
N LYS A 31 -9.91 5.17 21.30
CA LYS A 31 -8.78 5.05 22.23
C LYS A 31 -8.23 6.42 22.61
N VAL A 32 -8.09 7.31 21.63
CA VAL A 32 -7.55 8.67 21.81
C VAL A 32 -8.54 9.57 22.57
N ARG A 33 -9.85 9.32 22.48
CA ARG A 33 -10.97 9.98 23.16
C ARG A 33 -11.27 11.41 22.73
N ASP A 34 -10.27 12.28 22.61
CA ASP A 34 -10.49 13.72 22.37
C ASP A 34 -9.36 14.39 21.55
N GLU A 35 -9.63 15.59 21.02
CA GLU A 35 -8.68 16.35 20.20
C GLU A 35 -7.41 16.76 20.97
N THR A 36 -7.51 17.03 22.28
CA THR A 36 -6.35 17.42 23.10
C THR A 36 -5.36 16.28 23.19
N ARG A 37 -5.82 15.06 23.48
CA ARG A 37 -5.01 13.84 23.48
C ARG A 37 -4.44 13.53 22.11
N LEU A 38 -5.22 13.73 21.05
CA LEU A 38 -4.74 13.55 19.67
C LEU A 38 -3.56 14.47 19.36
N ASN A 39 -3.67 15.76 19.70
CA ASN A 39 -2.61 16.75 19.50
C ASN A 39 -1.33 16.37 20.27
N TYR A 40 -1.46 16.02 21.55
CA TYR A 40 -0.30 15.61 22.34
C TYR A 40 0.33 14.32 21.85
N LEU A 41 -0.47 13.32 21.48
CA LEU A 41 0.03 12.05 20.96
C LEU A 41 0.79 12.28 19.65
N TYR A 42 0.26 13.09 18.74
CA TYR A 42 0.94 13.45 17.49
C TYR A 42 2.29 14.13 17.72
N CYS A 43 2.33 15.15 18.60
CA CYS A 43 3.56 15.85 18.94
C CYS A 43 4.59 14.93 19.60
N LEU A 44 4.16 14.08 20.54
CA LEU A 44 5.03 13.11 21.21
C LEU A 44 5.59 12.10 20.22
N THR A 45 4.74 11.50 19.38
CA THR A 45 5.17 10.53 18.36
C THR A 45 6.15 11.15 17.38
N LEU A 46 5.94 12.40 16.95
CA LEU A 46 6.88 13.10 16.06
C LEU A 46 8.23 13.34 16.74
N ALA A 47 8.22 13.79 18.00
CA ALA A 47 9.43 14.01 18.78
C ALA A 47 10.21 12.70 19.01
N ASP A 48 9.51 11.62 19.36
CA ASP A 48 10.10 10.30 19.62
C ASP A 48 10.74 9.70 18.37
N ILE A 49 10.04 9.68 17.23
CA ILE A 49 10.58 9.12 15.98
C ILE A 49 11.80 9.94 15.51
N ARG A 50 11.76 11.26 15.63
CA ARG A 50 12.89 12.12 15.25
C ARG A 50 14.08 12.03 16.21
N ALA A 51 13.84 11.73 17.48
CA ALA A 51 14.91 11.64 18.48
C ALA A 51 15.61 10.27 18.51
N THR A 52 14.98 9.21 17.98
CA THR A 52 15.50 7.84 18.09
C THR A 52 16.47 7.45 16.98
N ASN A 53 16.21 7.83 15.72
CA ASN A 53 17.10 7.53 14.60
C ASN A 53 16.76 8.38 13.37
N ASP A 54 17.75 9.09 12.83
CA ASP A 54 17.59 9.94 11.64
C ASP A 54 17.14 9.14 10.40
N ASN A 55 17.49 7.86 10.30
CA ASN A 55 17.08 6.98 9.20
C ASN A 55 15.67 6.38 9.40
N LEU A 56 15.07 6.48 10.59
CA LEU A 56 13.70 6.00 10.82
C LEU A 56 12.65 6.98 10.30
N TRP A 57 12.98 8.27 10.17
CA TRP A 57 12.06 9.30 9.69
C TRP A 57 12.21 9.53 8.18
N ASN A 58 11.09 9.58 7.45
CA ASN A 58 11.04 10.11 6.09
C ASN A 58 9.69 10.83 5.87
N ASP A 59 9.61 11.62 4.79
CA ASP A 59 8.41 12.40 4.47
C ASP A 59 7.16 11.52 4.30
N TRP A 60 7.32 10.29 3.81
CA TRP A 60 6.24 9.32 3.70
C TRP A 60 5.68 8.91 5.06
N LYS A 61 6.51 8.52 6.03
CA LYS A 61 6.05 8.19 7.39
C LYS A 61 5.38 9.40 8.05
N GLY A 62 5.93 10.60 7.83
CA GLY A 62 5.30 11.84 8.29
C GLY A 62 3.91 12.05 7.68
N SER A 63 3.73 11.70 6.41
CA SER A 63 2.43 11.77 5.75
C SER A 63 1.41 10.80 6.37
N LEU A 64 1.81 9.57 6.72
CA LEU A 64 0.91 8.59 7.34
C LEU A 64 0.40 9.07 8.70
N LEU A 65 1.30 9.61 9.54
CA LEU A 65 0.92 10.18 10.83
C LEU A 65 -0.03 11.35 10.64
N ARG A 66 0.28 12.25 9.69
CA ARG A 66 -0.56 13.41 9.38
C ARG A 66 -1.94 12.99 8.85
N GLU A 67 -2.02 11.95 8.04
CA GLU A 67 -3.29 11.44 7.51
C GLU A 67 -4.16 10.86 8.61
N LEU A 68 -3.60 10.00 9.47
CA LEU A 68 -4.31 9.47 10.62
C LEU A 68 -4.78 10.60 11.56
N PHE A 69 -3.92 11.60 11.81
CA PHE A 69 -4.27 12.78 12.58
C PHE A 69 -5.48 13.52 12.00
N LEU A 70 -5.43 13.88 10.71
CA LEU A 70 -6.48 14.64 10.04
C LEU A 70 -7.79 13.87 9.93
N ALA A 71 -7.72 12.56 9.64
CA ALA A 71 -8.88 11.69 9.61
C ALA A 71 -9.56 11.60 10.98
N THR A 72 -8.76 11.45 12.05
CA THR A 72 -9.25 11.39 13.43
C THR A 72 -9.85 12.73 13.87
N GLN A 73 -9.22 13.85 13.52
CA GLN A 73 -9.75 15.18 13.78
C GLN A 73 -11.09 15.40 13.05
N LYS A 74 -11.22 14.95 11.80
CA LYS A 74 -12.48 14.99 11.05
C LYS A 74 -13.56 14.15 11.74
N ALA A 75 -13.20 12.99 12.28
CA ALA A 75 -14.11 12.13 13.04
C ALA A 75 -14.61 12.82 14.33
N PHE A 76 -13.72 13.46 15.10
CA PHE A 76 -14.12 14.20 16.30
C PHE A 76 -15.08 15.35 16.00
N ARG A 77 -14.81 16.14 14.95
CA ARG A 77 -15.69 17.26 14.55
C ARG A 77 -17.09 16.82 14.14
N ARG A 78 -17.24 15.60 13.59
CA ARG A 78 -18.55 15.01 13.24
C ARG A 78 -19.25 14.38 14.44
N GLY A 79 -18.52 14.09 15.52
CA GLY A 79 -18.97 13.33 16.67
C GLY A 79 -18.77 11.82 16.47
N LEU A 80 -18.25 11.16 17.50
CA LEU A 80 -17.97 9.71 17.48
C LEU A 80 -19.23 8.84 17.47
N GLU A 81 -20.40 9.42 17.78
CA GLU A 81 -21.70 8.73 17.76
C GLU A 81 -22.20 8.47 16.33
N LYS A 82 -21.70 9.25 15.36
CA LYS A 82 -22.03 9.08 13.93
C LYS A 82 -20.73 8.98 13.11
N PRO A 83 -19.98 7.86 13.27
CA PRO A 83 -18.80 7.64 12.46
C PRO A 83 -19.18 7.71 10.98
N MET A 84 -18.32 8.33 10.18
CA MET A 84 -18.53 8.39 8.74
C MET A 84 -18.59 6.95 8.22
N ASP A 85 -19.73 6.55 7.69
CA ASP A 85 -19.83 5.28 6.98
C ASP A 85 -19.01 5.41 5.68
N LEU A 86 -18.39 4.30 5.27
CA LEU A 86 -17.61 4.18 4.03
C LEU A 86 -18.38 4.75 2.83
N ARG A 87 -19.70 4.56 2.79
CA ARG A 87 -20.59 5.09 1.75
C ARG A 87 -20.61 6.62 1.68
N ASP A 88 -20.58 7.30 2.82
CA ASP A 88 -20.60 8.76 2.85
C ASP A 88 -19.27 9.34 2.36
N LEU A 89 -18.15 8.71 2.74
CA LEU A 89 -16.82 9.09 2.25
C LEU A 89 -16.72 8.95 0.73
N ILE A 90 -17.22 7.83 0.20
CA ILE A 90 -17.23 7.56 -1.25
C ILE A 90 -18.02 8.65 -1.98
N ARG A 91 -19.23 8.97 -1.51
CA ARG A 91 -20.07 10.01 -2.12
C ARG A 91 -19.43 11.38 -2.04
N GLU A 92 -18.85 11.75 -0.91
CA GLU A 92 -18.15 13.03 -0.71
C GLU A 92 -16.98 13.15 -1.69
N ASN A 93 -16.12 12.12 -1.77
CA ASN A 93 -14.97 12.13 -2.66
C ASN A 93 -15.36 12.17 -4.15
N GLN A 94 -16.42 11.44 -4.54
CA GLN A 94 -16.97 11.49 -5.90
C GLN A 94 -17.58 12.86 -6.23
N ALA A 95 -18.35 13.44 -5.31
CA ALA A 95 -18.97 14.75 -5.48
C ALA A 95 -17.95 15.88 -5.60
N GLU A 96 -16.80 15.77 -4.93
CA GLU A 96 -15.68 16.71 -5.07
C GLU A 96 -14.89 16.49 -6.37
N ALA A 97 -14.72 15.25 -6.82
CA ALA A 97 -13.93 14.92 -8.01
C ALA A 97 -14.68 15.22 -9.33
N LEU A 98 -15.98 14.96 -9.39
CA LEU A 98 -16.80 15.13 -10.60
C LEU A 98 -16.73 16.55 -11.21
N PRO A 99 -16.97 17.65 -10.47
CA PRO A 99 -16.91 18.98 -11.04
C PRO A 99 -15.51 19.36 -11.55
N LEU A 100 -14.45 18.81 -10.95
CA LEU A 100 -13.08 19.03 -11.39
C LEU A 100 -12.81 18.37 -12.75
N LEU A 101 -13.37 17.18 -13.01
CA LEU A 101 -13.29 16.50 -14.30
C LEU A 101 -14.12 17.23 -15.37
N ILE A 102 -15.34 17.64 -15.04
CA ILE A 102 -16.20 18.42 -15.96
C ILE A 102 -15.50 19.72 -16.38
N LYS A 103 -14.84 20.41 -15.43
CA LYS A 103 -14.04 21.61 -15.72
C LYS A 103 -12.89 21.35 -16.70
N GLN A 104 -12.39 20.12 -16.78
CA GLN A 104 -11.38 19.68 -17.75
C GLN A 104 -11.98 19.19 -19.08
N SER A 105 -13.26 19.46 -19.33
CA SER A 105 -14.00 19.09 -20.55
C SER A 105 -14.22 17.59 -20.74
N PHE A 106 -14.19 16.80 -19.66
CA PHE A 106 -14.65 15.41 -19.70
C PHE A 106 -16.18 15.34 -19.64
N ILE A 107 -16.75 14.36 -20.35
CA ILE A 107 -18.21 14.17 -20.43
C ILE A 107 -18.68 13.41 -19.19
N GLU A 108 -19.68 13.94 -18.49
CA GLU A 108 -20.21 13.35 -17.25
C GLU A 108 -20.66 11.90 -17.42
N SER A 109 -21.35 11.56 -18.52
CA SER A 109 -21.80 10.19 -18.78
C SER A 109 -20.63 9.19 -18.92
N GLU A 110 -19.51 9.60 -19.49
CA GLU A 110 -18.32 8.74 -19.63
C GLU A 110 -17.64 8.52 -18.26
N ILE A 111 -17.58 9.58 -17.44
CA ILE A 111 -17.06 9.50 -16.06
C ILE A 111 -17.90 8.52 -15.24
N LEU A 112 -19.23 8.68 -15.24
CA LEU A 112 -20.13 7.81 -14.47
C LEU A 112 -20.11 6.37 -14.99
N GLN A 113 -19.97 6.16 -16.30
CA GLN A 113 -19.84 4.83 -16.87
C GLN A 113 -18.54 4.14 -16.42
N LEU A 114 -17.41 4.85 -16.39
CA LEU A 114 -16.15 4.34 -15.86
C LEU A 114 -16.29 4.04 -14.37
N TRP A 115 -16.78 4.99 -13.58
CA TRP A 115 -16.93 4.84 -12.12
C TRP A 115 -17.88 3.71 -11.73
N GLY A 116 -18.89 3.38 -12.54
CA GLY A 116 -19.77 2.23 -12.31
C GLY A 116 -19.07 0.87 -12.32
N ARG A 117 -17.95 0.75 -13.05
CA ARG A 117 -17.12 -0.47 -13.17
C ARG A 117 -16.10 -0.60 -12.05
N ILE A 118 -15.68 0.53 -11.48
CA ILE A 118 -14.72 0.59 -10.38
C ILE A 118 -15.37 0.10 -9.07
N LYS A 119 -14.62 -0.64 -8.24
CA LYS A 119 -15.10 -1.04 -6.91
C LYS A 119 -15.23 0.19 -6.00
N ALA A 120 -16.25 0.21 -5.16
CA ALA A 120 -16.64 1.42 -4.43
C ALA A 120 -15.57 1.89 -3.42
N ASP A 121 -14.83 0.95 -2.83
CA ASP A 121 -13.75 1.21 -1.87
C ASP A 121 -12.57 2.00 -2.48
N TYR A 122 -12.40 1.98 -3.81
CA TYR A 122 -11.43 2.85 -4.49
C TYR A 122 -11.65 4.31 -4.11
N PHE A 123 -12.90 4.77 -4.18
CA PHE A 123 -13.23 6.17 -3.91
C PHE A 123 -13.05 6.56 -2.44
N ALA A 124 -12.97 5.61 -1.52
CA ALA A 124 -12.65 5.89 -0.12
C ALA A 124 -11.13 6.04 0.12
N ARG A 125 -10.32 5.32 -0.66
CA ARG A 125 -8.85 5.26 -0.50
C ARG A 125 -8.13 6.47 -1.09
N TYR A 126 -8.68 7.06 -2.14
CA TYR A 126 -8.04 8.15 -2.88
C TYR A 126 -8.69 9.50 -2.61
N SER A 127 -7.85 10.54 -2.54
CA SER A 127 -8.34 11.92 -2.48
C SER A 127 -9.05 12.31 -3.77
N PRO A 128 -9.95 13.31 -3.75
CA PRO A 128 -10.62 13.82 -4.96
C PRO A 128 -9.64 14.18 -6.09
N LYS A 129 -8.48 14.77 -5.74
CA LYS A 129 -7.43 15.10 -6.72
C LYS A 129 -6.82 13.85 -7.37
N GLN A 130 -6.62 12.78 -6.62
CA GLN A 130 -6.13 11.50 -7.17
C GLN A 130 -7.20 10.82 -8.02
N ILE A 131 -8.46 10.84 -7.59
CA ILE A 131 -9.58 10.32 -8.39
C ILE A 131 -9.66 11.02 -9.74
N VAL A 132 -9.55 12.36 -9.75
CA VAL A 132 -9.48 13.16 -10.99
C VAL A 132 -8.29 12.72 -11.84
N TRP A 133 -7.09 12.63 -11.23
CA TRP A 133 -5.86 12.26 -11.93
C TRP A 133 -5.93 10.87 -12.56
N HIS A 134 -6.48 9.87 -11.88
CA HIS A 134 -6.60 8.51 -12.43
C HIS A 134 -7.71 8.50 -13.50
N THR A 135 -8.87 9.09 -13.22
CA THR A 135 -10.02 9.11 -14.14
C THR A 135 -9.66 9.77 -15.47
N GLU A 136 -8.99 10.93 -15.45
CA GLU A 136 -8.64 11.65 -16.68
C GLU A 136 -7.69 10.83 -17.58
N HIS A 137 -6.78 10.07 -16.98
CA HIS A 137 -5.80 9.29 -17.73
C HIS A 137 -6.40 7.99 -18.25
N ILE A 138 -7.31 7.36 -17.49
CA ILE A 138 -8.03 6.17 -17.93
C ILE A 138 -8.96 6.51 -19.09
N LEU A 139 -9.71 7.62 -19.02
CA LEU A 139 -10.59 8.05 -20.11
C LEU A 139 -9.81 8.41 -21.39
N ARG A 140 -8.57 8.90 -21.27
CA ARG A 140 -7.69 9.17 -22.41
C ARG A 140 -6.94 7.93 -22.92
N HIS A 141 -6.98 6.83 -22.18
CA HIS A 141 -6.26 5.59 -22.53
C HIS A 141 -7.04 4.82 -23.60
N LYS A 142 -6.43 4.67 -24.78
CA LYS A 142 -7.13 4.15 -25.97
C LYS A 142 -7.04 2.64 -26.14
N ASP A 143 -5.92 2.03 -25.75
CA ASP A 143 -5.71 0.59 -25.92
C ASP A 143 -5.87 -0.14 -24.57
N PRO A 144 -6.98 -0.87 -24.36
CA PRO A 144 -7.21 -1.62 -23.13
C PRO A 144 -6.23 -2.80 -22.92
N ASN A 145 -5.44 -3.18 -23.92
CA ASN A 145 -4.45 -4.26 -23.81
C ASN A 145 -3.06 -3.75 -23.42
N GLU A 146 -2.81 -2.45 -23.53
CA GLU A 146 -1.57 -1.85 -23.05
C GLU A 146 -1.74 -1.37 -21.60
N PRO A 147 -0.75 -1.60 -20.73
CA PRO A 147 -0.79 -1.08 -19.37
C PRO A 147 -0.67 0.44 -19.37
N LEU A 148 -1.58 1.12 -18.68
CA LEU A 148 -1.47 2.54 -18.37
C LEU A 148 -0.65 2.69 -17.09
N VAL A 149 0.55 3.25 -17.21
CA VAL A 149 1.41 3.56 -16.05
C VAL A 149 1.58 5.07 -15.89
N LEU A 150 1.20 5.56 -14.71
CA LEU A 150 1.36 6.95 -14.29
C LEU A 150 2.37 7.03 -13.15
N VAL A 151 3.21 8.06 -13.19
CA VAL A 151 4.15 8.38 -12.12
C VAL A 151 3.93 9.84 -11.72
N SER A 152 3.75 10.10 -10.42
CA SER A 152 3.46 11.45 -9.95
C SER A 152 4.66 12.37 -10.19
N LYS A 153 4.40 13.54 -10.80
CA LYS A 153 5.45 14.53 -11.08
C LYS A 153 6.01 15.16 -9.80
N ALA A 154 5.15 15.34 -8.81
CA ALA A 154 5.49 15.86 -7.50
C ALA A 154 5.26 14.75 -6.44
N PRO A 155 5.92 14.85 -5.27
CA PRO A 155 5.66 13.94 -4.17
C PRO A 155 4.19 14.04 -3.73
N ILE A 156 3.53 12.89 -3.64
CA ILE A 156 2.18 12.74 -3.09
C ILE A 156 2.35 11.92 -1.82
N LYS A 157 1.87 12.43 -0.68
CA LYS A 157 2.03 11.77 0.63
C LYS A 157 3.49 11.44 0.95
N GLY A 158 4.39 12.40 0.70
CA GLY A 158 5.81 12.25 1.02
C GLY A 158 6.59 11.23 0.19
N GLY A 159 6.01 10.69 -0.90
CA GLY A 159 6.72 9.82 -1.82
C GLY A 159 6.26 9.96 -3.27
N THR A 160 6.88 9.21 -4.17
CA THR A 160 6.45 9.17 -5.57
C THR A 160 5.37 8.12 -5.73
N GLN A 161 4.19 8.54 -6.20
CA GLN A 161 3.08 7.64 -6.45
C GLN A 161 3.21 7.06 -7.86
N VAL A 162 3.13 5.73 -7.97
CA VAL A 162 3.03 5.01 -9.22
C VAL A 162 1.63 4.40 -9.29
N PHE A 163 0.86 4.74 -10.31
CA PHE A 163 -0.45 4.15 -10.56
C PHE A 163 -0.39 3.29 -11.83
N VAL A 164 -0.95 2.08 -11.75
CA VAL A 164 -1.00 1.11 -12.84
C VAL A 164 -2.44 0.71 -13.09
N TYR A 165 -2.88 0.83 -14.34
CA TYR A 165 -4.17 0.34 -14.82
C TYR A 165 -3.97 -0.61 -16.00
N THR A 166 -4.35 -1.87 -15.82
CA THR A 166 -4.14 -2.94 -16.81
C THR A 166 -5.13 -4.08 -16.60
N ARG A 167 -5.27 -5.00 -17.57
CA ARG A 167 -6.01 -6.24 -17.33
C ARG A 167 -5.33 -7.06 -16.23
N ASP A 168 -6.12 -7.54 -15.29
CA ASP A 168 -5.61 -8.39 -14.22
C ASP A 168 -5.14 -9.74 -14.79
N GLN A 169 -4.04 -10.25 -14.24
CA GLN A 169 -3.39 -11.47 -14.70
C GLN A 169 -2.62 -12.13 -13.56
N ALA A 170 -2.45 -13.45 -13.67
CA ALA A 170 -1.72 -14.22 -12.69
C ALA A 170 -0.27 -13.69 -12.51
N GLY A 171 0.08 -13.36 -11.27
CA GLY A 171 1.41 -12.85 -10.91
C GLY A 171 1.65 -11.39 -11.24
N LEU A 172 0.61 -10.60 -11.55
CA LEU A 172 0.74 -9.18 -11.85
C LEU A 172 1.48 -8.41 -10.73
N PHE A 173 1.14 -8.65 -9.46
CA PHE A 173 1.83 -8.04 -8.32
C PHE A 173 3.34 -8.32 -8.34
N ALA A 174 3.74 -9.59 -8.48
CA ALA A 174 5.16 -9.98 -8.54
C ALA A 174 5.89 -9.33 -9.73
N ARG A 175 5.23 -9.20 -10.89
CA ARG A 175 5.78 -8.49 -12.06
C ARG A 175 6.02 -7.01 -11.78
N MET A 176 5.06 -6.32 -11.16
CA MET A 176 5.21 -4.90 -10.85
C MET A 176 6.29 -4.66 -9.80
N VAL A 177 6.34 -5.48 -8.75
CA VAL A 177 7.38 -5.41 -7.72
C VAL A 177 8.76 -5.66 -8.33
N ALA A 178 8.92 -6.68 -9.17
CA ALA A 178 10.19 -6.95 -9.85
C ALA A 178 10.61 -5.80 -10.78
N ALA A 179 9.66 -5.15 -11.45
CA ALA A 179 9.93 -3.97 -12.26
C ALA A 179 10.47 -2.81 -11.42
N LEU A 180 9.85 -2.54 -10.26
CA LEU A 180 10.27 -1.50 -9.32
C LEU A 180 11.64 -1.82 -8.70
N ASP A 181 11.86 -3.06 -8.28
CA ASP A 181 13.14 -3.55 -7.75
C ASP A 181 14.27 -3.38 -8.78
N SER A 182 14.00 -3.70 -10.07
CA SER A 182 14.97 -3.49 -11.16
C SER A 182 15.42 -2.02 -11.33
N LYS A 183 14.63 -1.07 -10.81
CA LYS A 183 14.92 0.37 -10.83
C LYS A 183 15.50 0.88 -9.53
N LYS A 184 15.76 0.00 -8.57
CA LYS A 184 16.37 0.30 -7.26
C LYS A 184 15.58 1.35 -6.49
N VAL A 185 14.25 1.24 -6.52
CA VAL A 185 13.37 2.05 -5.68
C VAL A 185 12.80 1.18 -4.57
N ASN A 186 12.65 1.74 -3.39
CA ASN A 186 12.06 1.08 -2.25
C ASN A 186 10.55 1.29 -2.30
N ILE A 187 9.79 0.20 -2.18
CA ILE A 187 8.33 0.23 -2.04
C ILE A 187 8.03 0.43 -0.56
N TYR A 188 7.14 1.37 -0.23
CA TYR A 188 6.71 1.61 1.16
C TYR A 188 5.23 1.31 1.38
N ASP A 189 4.40 1.58 0.38
CA ASP A 189 2.96 1.31 0.42
C ASP A 189 2.53 0.75 -0.94
N ALA A 190 1.63 -0.23 -0.92
CA ALA A 190 0.97 -0.74 -2.11
C ALA A 190 -0.53 -0.91 -1.82
N GLN A 191 -1.37 -0.42 -2.72
CA GLN A 191 -2.82 -0.65 -2.76
C GLN A 191 -3.12 -1.44 -4.02
N ILE A 192 -3.68 -2.63 -3.87
CA ILE A 192 -3.89 -3.59 -4.96
C ILE A 192 -5.39 -3.81 -5.10
N MET A 193 -5.93 -3.52 -6.28
CA MET A 193 -7.38 -3.48 -6.49
C MET A 193 -7.77 -4.03 -7.86
N THR A 194 -8.57 -5.09 -7.88
CA THR A 194 -9.19 -5.58 -9.13
C THR A 194 -10.64 -5.11 -9.23
N ASN A 195 -10.96 -4.37 -10.30
CA ASN A 195 -12.29 -3.87 -10.63
C ASN A 195 -13.26 -4.98 -11.07
N LYS A 196 -14.55 -4.62 -11.19
CA LYS A 196 -15.61 -5.55 -11.59
C LYS A 196 -15.46 -6.05 -13.03
N ASP A 197 -14.75 -5.30 -13.88
CA ASP A 197 -14.49 -5.62 -15.28
C ASP A 197 -13.15 -6.34 -15.51
N GLY A 198 -12.48 -6.77 -14.43
CA GLY A 198 -11.23 -7.53 -14.50
C GLY A 198 -9.98 -6.68 -14.78
N PHE A 199 -10.06 -5.36 -14.59
CA PHE A 199 -8.88 -4.49 -14.61
C PHE A 199 -8.31 -4.31 -13.22
N ALA A 200 -6.98 -4.38 -13.09
CA ALA A 200 -6.24 -3.97 -11.91
C ALA A 200 -6.07 -2.44 -11.90
N MET A 201 -6.16 -1.83 -10.72
CA MET A 201 -5.98 -0.42 -10.41
C MET A 201 -5.03 -0.26 -9.22
N ASP A 202 -3.76 -0.58 -9.48
CA ASP A 202 -2.79 -0.72 -8.41
C ASP A 202 -2.02 0.58 -8.21
N THR A 203 -1.70 0.90 -6.96
CA THR A 203 -0.91 2.06 -6.59
C THR A 203 0.24 1.67 -5.69
N PHE A 204 1.43 2.19 -5.99
CA PHE A 204 2.60 2.06 -5.13
C PHE A 204 3.07 3.44 -4.69
N VAL A 205 3.55 3.55 -3.46
CA VAL A 205 4.36 4.68 -3.01
C VAL A 205 5.81 4.21 -2.95
N VAL A 206 6.66 4.84 -3.76
CA VAL A 206 8.07 4.49 -3.89
C VAL A 206 8.98 5.66 -3.55
N LEU A 207 10.12 5.35 -2.98
CA LEU A 207 11.21 6.30 -2.68
C LEU A 207 12.52 5.78 -3.30
N GLU A 208 13.44 6.69 -3.55
CA GLU A 208 14.84 6.36 -3.84
C GLU A 208 15.48 5.68 -2.60
N GLN A 209 16.62 5.02 -2.80
CA GLN A 209 17.33 4.33 -1.70
C GLN A 209 17.78 5.26 -0.56
N ASN A 210 17.91 6.56 -0.85
CA ASN A 210 18.22 7.59 0.15
C ASN A 210 16.96 8.07 0.94
N GLY A 211 15.78 7.49 0.68
CA GLY A 211 14.53 7.85 1.35
C GLY A 211 13.82 9.09 0.78
N GLU A 212 14.32 9.67 -0.31
CA GLU A 212 13.69 10.81 -0.98
C GLU A 212 12.72 10.37 -2.08
N ALA A 213 11.79 11.25 -2.44
CA ALA A 213 10.89 11.00 -3.56
C ALA A 213 11.68 11.01 -4.90
N VAL A 214 11.27 10.14 -5.83
CA VAL A 214 11.76 10.13 -7.21
C VAL A 214 11.23 11.36 -7.95
N THR A 215 12.02 12.42 -8.03
CA THR A 215 11.64 13.70 -8.64
C THR A 215 12.21 13.91 -10.05
N SER A 216 13.27 13.20 -10.40
CA SER A 216 13.90 13.34 -11.72
C SER A 216 13.01 12.79 -12.85
N PRO A 217 12.67 13.59 -13.88
CA PRO A 217 11.83 13.13 -14.99
C PRO A 217 12.40 11.91 -15.73
N SER A 218 13.73 11.81 -15.86
CA SER A 218 14.38 10.66 -16.50
C SER A 218 14.24 9.38 -15.66
N ARG A 219 14.32 9.49 -14.33
CA ARG A 219 14.07 8.38 -13.40
C ARG A 219 12.61 7.95 -13.45
N GLN A 220 11.67 8.90 -13.35
CA GLN A 220 10.23 8.63 -13.46
C GLN A 220 9.89 7.93 -14.77
N GLN A 221 10.43 8.40 -15.90
CA GLN A 221 10.23 7.76 -17.20
C GLN A 221 10.86 6.36 -17.29
N SER A 222 12.01 6.13 -16.64
CA SER A 222 12.66 4.82 -16.57
C SER A 222 11.83 3.82 -15.76
N ILE A 223 11.24 4.25 -14.65
CA ILE A 223 10.30 3.45 -13.83
C ILE A 223 9.07 3.10 -14.64
N LYS A 224 8.44 4.11 -15.26
CA LYS A 224 7.27 3.94 -16.12
C LYS A 224 7.53 2.87 -17.19
N LYS A 225 8.61 3.00 -17.95
CA LYS A 225 8.98 2.06 -19.02
C LYS A 225 9.25 0.64 -18.50
N ALA A 226 9.86 0.50 -17.32
CA ALA A 226 10.07 -0.81 -16.72
C ALA A 226 8.74 -1.50 -16.42
N LEU A 227 7.81 -0.81 -15.77
CA LEU A 227 6.50 -1.38 -15.45
C LEU A 227 5.76 -1.79 -16.71
N GLU A 228 5.71 -0.93 -17.73
CA GLU A 228 5.08 -1.24 -19.02
C GLU A 228 5.67 -2.52 -19.63
N GLN A 229 7.00 -2.67 -19.62
CA GLN A 229 7.68 -3.85 -20.14
C GLN A 229 7.37 -5.12 -19.33
N PHE A 230 7.54 -5.08 -18.00
CA PHE A 230 7.37 -6.24 -17.13
C PHE A 230 5.93 -6.74 -17.10
N ILE A 231 4.95 -5.82 -17.12
CA ILE A 231 3.52 -6.14 -17.20
C ILE A 231 3.20 -6.79 -18.55
N ALA A 232 3.78 -6.29 -19.64
CA ALA A 232 3.69 -6.91 -20.97
C ALA A 232 4.48 -8.22 -21.13
N GLY A 233 5.08 -8.74 -20.04
CA GLY A 233 5.77 -10.03 -20.03
C GLY A 233 7.25 -10.00 -20.38
N LYS A 234 7.90 -8.82 -20.36
CA LYS A 234 9.33 -8.66 -20.72
C LYS A 234 10.08 -7.87 -19.63
N PRO A 235 11.22 -8.34 -19.08
CA PRO A 235 11.84 -9.65 -19.23
C PRO A 235 11.06 -10.74 -18.45
N ASP A 236 11.38 -12.00 -18.75
CA ASP A 236 10.88 -13.13 -17.99
C ASP A 236 11.44 -13.08 -16.55
N LEU A 237 10.55 -13.16 -15.56
CA LEU A 237 10.88 -13.17 -14.13
C LEU A 237 11.72 -14.40 -13.74
N SER A 238 11.79 -15.42 -14.60
CA SER A 238 12.64 -16.60 -14.40
C SER A 238 14.15 -16.31 -14.43
N ARG A 239 14.59 -15.13 -14.90
CA ARG A 239 16.02 -14.81 -15.04
C ARG A 239 16.68 -14.44 -13.70
N GLN A 240 17.51 -15.38 -13.25
CA GLN A 240 18.55 -15.35 -12.19
C GLN A 240 18.37 -14.34 -11.05
N LYS A 241 18.00 -14.87 -9.88
CA LYS A 241 18.09 -14.16 -8.60
C LYS A 241 19.53 -13.67 -8.36
N PRO A 242 19.73 -12.41 -7.95
CA PRO A 242 21.03 -11.94 -7.48
C PRO A 242 21.52 -12.84 -6.34
N ARG A 243 22.79 -13.27 -6.38
CA ARG A 243 23.37 -14.01 -5.25
C ARG A 243 23.48 -13.08 -4.04
N LEU A 244 23.05 -13.56 -2.88
CA LEU A 244 23.25 -12.84 -1.61
C LEU A 244 24.73 -12.53 -1.40
N SER A 245 25.00 -11.30 -0.98
CA SER A 245 26.36 -10.89 -0.65
C SER A 245 26.87 -11.70 0.55
N ARG A 246 28.20 -11.89 0.63
CA ARG A 246 28.82 -12.65 1.73
C ARG A 246 28.52 -12.07 3.12
N GLN A 247 28.29 -10.74 3.19
CA GLN A 247 27.96 -10.04 4.42
C GLN A 247 26.54 -10.36 4.89
N MET A 248 25.57 -10.44 3.97
CA MET A 248 24.18 -10.76 4.30
C MET A 248 24.00 -12.19 4.81
N ARG A 249 24.78 -13.15 4.31
CA ARG A 249 24.77 -14.56 4.79
C ARG A 249 25.20 -14.71 6.25
N GLN A 250 25.88 -13.71 6.82
CA GLN A 250 26.30 -13.73 8.23
C GLN A 250 25.15 -13.34 9.17
N PHE A 251 24.08 -12.73 8.66
CA PHE A 251 22.88 -12.42 9.40
C PHE A 251 21.87 -13.57 9.25
N SER A 252 21.55 -14.24 10.35
CA SER A 252 20.47 -15.22 10.40
C SER A 252 19.27 -14.59 11.12
N VAL A 253 18.28 -14.15 10.35
CA VAL A 253 17.00 -13.70 10.88
C VAL A 253 15.98 -14.79 10.57
N PRO A 254 15.55 -15.60 11.55
CA PRO A 254 14.55 -16.64 11.29
C PRO A 254 13.25 -15.98 10.82
N PRO A 255 12.69 -16.38 9.67
CA PRO A 255 11.47 -15.76 9.14
C PRO A 255 10.31 -16.00 10.11
N LYS A 256 9.59 -14.92 10.40
CA LYS A 256 8.42 -14.94 11.28
C LYS A 256 7.19 -14.54 10.48
N VAL A 257 6.16 -15.38 10.53
CA VAL A 257 4.87 -15.15 9.88
C VAL A 257 3.77 -15.20 10.95
N VAL A 258 3.06 -14.09 11.12
CA VAL A 258 2.03 -13.90 12.14
C VAL A 258 0.75 -13.41 11.49
N PHE A 259 -0.35 -14.10 11.75
CA PHE A 259 -1.68 -13.58 11.43
C PHE A 259 -2.18 -12.74 12.59
N LEU A 260 -2.52 -11.49 12.30
CA LEU A 260 -2.97 -10.55 13.31
C LEU A 260 -4.49 -10.63 13.49
N PRO A 261 -5.00 -10.56 14.73
CA PRO A 261 -6.43 -10.48 14.97
C PRO A 261 -6.98 -9.18 14.36
N GLY A 262 -8.09 -9.31 13.64
CA GLY A 262 -8.77 -8.21 12.99
C GLY A 262 -10.28 -8.41 12.98
N ASN A 263 -11.02 -7.30 13.08
CA ASN A 263 -12.48 -7.27 12.97
C ASN A 263 -12.97 -7.19 11.51
N THR A 264 -12.07 -7.26 10.53
CA THR A 264 -12.43 -7.19 9.11
C THR A 264 -13.01 -8.54 8.66
N LYS A 265 -14.34 -8.60 8.56
CA LYS A 265 -15.10 -9.82 8.23
C LYS A 265 -14.59 -10.59 6.99
N HIS A 266 -14.02 -9.88 6.01
CA HIS A 266 -13.62 -10.44 4.72
C HIS A 266 -12.11 -10.36 4.45
N ARG A 267 -11.29 -9.96 5.43
CA ARG A 267 -9.86 -9.77 5.22
C ARG A 267 -9.07 -10.33 6.39
N THR A 268 -7.93 -10.93 6.07
CA THR A 268 -6.94 -11.38 7.04
C THR A 268 -5.73 -10.45 6.98
N MET A 269 -5.22 -10.07 8.14
CA MET A 269 -4.01 -9.27 8.23
C MET A 269 -2.81 -10.15 8.59
N LEU A 270 -1.73 -10.00 7.84
CA LEU A 270 -0.54 -10.82 7.91
C LEU A 270 0.68 -9.93 8.15
N GLU A 271 1.47 -10.24 9.17
CA GLU A 271 2.78 -9.66 9.45
C GLU A 271 3.86 -10.69 9.07
N ILE A 272 4.78 -10.28 8.20
CA ILE A 272 5.94 -11.06 7.78
C ILE A 272 7.18 -10.32 8.22
N ALA A 273 8.08 -11.00 8.91
CA ALA A 273 9.36 -10.45 9.27
C ALA A 273 10.50 -11.38 8.85
N ALA A 274 11.42 -10.87 8.03
CA ALA A 274 12.50 -11.64 7.44
C ALA A 274 13.72 -10.75 7.13
N LEU A 275 14.83 -11.35 6.73
CA LEU A 275 15.97 -10.60 6.18
C LEU A 275 15.53 -9.87 4.89
N ASP A 276 15.86 -8.60 4.76
CA ASP A 276 15.52 -7.79 3.59
C ASP A 276 16.49 -8.13 2.44
N THR A 277 16.09 -9.08 1.60
CA THR A 277 16.89 -9.58 0.48
C THR A 277 16.38 -8.99 -0.85
N PRO A 278 17.27 -8.74 -1.83
CA PRO A 278 16.83 -8.37 -3.17
C PRO A 278 15.82 -9.37 -3.72
N GLY A 279 14.65 -8.87 -4.14
CA GLY A 279 13.55 -9.70 -4.64
C GLY A 279 12.62 -10.30 -3.58
N LEU A 280 12.79 -10.01 -2.29
CA LEU A 280 11.93 -10.51 -1.20
C LEU A 280 10.43 -10.37 -1.51
N LEU A 281 9.98 -9.15 -1.86
CA LEU A 281 8.57 -8.90 -2.17
C LEU A 281 8.08 -9.65 -3.42
N CYS A 282 8.96 -9.91 -4.39
CA CYS A 282 8.64 -10.71 -5.57
C CYS A 282 8.38 -12.17 -5.15
N ASP A 283 9.22 -12.71 -4.27
CA ASP A 283 9.06 -14.06 -3.72
C ASP A 283 7.79 -14.20 -2.89
N LEU A 284 7.50 -13.23 -2.03
CA LEU A 284 6.24 -13.19 -1.30
C LEU A 284 5.04 -13.17 -2.25
N GLY A 285 5.08 -12.33 -3.29
CA GLY A 285 4.07 -12.27 -4.33
C GLY A 285 3.83 -13.61 -5.05
N GLN A 286 4.89 -14.35 -5.35
CA GLN A 286 4.79 -15.68 -5.97
C GLN A 286 4.14 -16.70 -5.03
N VAL A 287 4.50 -16.70 -3.74
CA VAL A 287 3.89 -17.60 -2.75
C VAL A 287 2.40 -17.29 -2.58
N PHE A 288 2.02 -16.02 -2.47
CA PHE A 288 0.61 -15.63 -2.39
C PHE A 288 -0.18 -16.12 -3.61
N GLN A 289 0.37 -15.95 -4.82
CA GLN A 289 -0.24 -16.45 -6.04
C GLN A 289 -0.40 -17.98 -6.03
N GLN A 290 0.64 -18.73 -5.65
CA GLN A 290 0.60 -20.20 -5.58
C GLN A 290 -0.45 -20.71 -4.59
N CYS A 291 -0.64 -20.00 -3.48
CA CYS A 291 -1.66 -20.32 -2.48
C CYS A 291 -3.07 -19.79 -2.83
N GLY A 292 -3.26 -19.14 -3.97
CA GLY A 292 -4.55 -18.55 -4.36
C GLY A 292 -5.01 -17.42 -3.42
N VAL A 293 -4.06 -16.64 -2.90
CA VAL A 293 -4.27 -15.54 -1.97
C VAL A 293 -4.25 -14.21 -2.73
N ASN A 294 -5.30 -13.42 -2.55
CA ASN A 294 -5.39 -12.07 -3.10
C ASN A 294 -4.76 -11.08 -2.12
N ILE A 295 -3.94 -10.17 -2.65
CA ILE A 295 -3.38 -9.04 -1.91
C ILE A 295 -4.27 -7.83 -2.16
N HIS A 296 -4.66 -7.11 -1.10
CA HIS A 296 -5.44 -5.86 -1.19
C HIS A 296 -4.61 -4.64 -0.81
N ALA A 297 -3.70 -4.81 0.15
CA ALA A 297 -2.76 -3.77 0.53
C ALA A 297 -1.47 -4.39 1.08
N ALA A 298 -0.36 -3.67 0.94
CA ALA A 298 0.91 -3.98 1.57
C ALA A 298 1.56 -2.72 2.14
N LYS A 299 2.08 -2.81 3.36
CA LYS A 299 2.95 -1.79 3.97
C LYS A 299 4.30 -2.41 4.23
N ILE A 300 5.32 -1.87 3.59
CA ILE A 300 6.66 -2.43 3.57
C ILE A 300 7.54 -1.52 4.41
N THR A 301 8.21 -2.09 5.40
CA THR A 301 9.07 -1.33 6.31
C THR A 301 10.34 -2.09 6.60
N THR A 302 11.48 -1.50 6.26
CA THR A 302 12.79 -2.05 6.60
C THR A 302 13.34 -1.40 7.87
N ILE A 303 13.78 -2.20 8.84
CA ILE A 303 14.47 -1.80 10.06
C ILE A 303 15.84 -2.48 10.09
N GLY A 304 16.90 -1.71 9.83
CA GLY A 304 18.24 -2.27 9.64
C GLY A 304 18.28 -3.19 8.42
N GLU A 305 18.62 -4.46 8.64
CA GLU A 305 18.65 -5.49 7.59
C GLU A 305 17.37 -6.35 7.56
N ARG A 306 16.35 -5.99 8.35
CA ARG A 306 15.13 -6.78 8.51
C ARG A 306 13.94 -6.06 7.90
N ALA A 307 13.23 -6.75 7.01
CA ALA A 307 11.90 -6.34 6.54
C ALA A 307 10.85 -6.73 7.59
N GLU A 308 9.93 -5.82 7.88
CA GLU A 308 8.70 -6.00 8.64
C GLU A 308 7.53 -5.54 7.78
N ASP A 309 6.97 -6.49 7.03
CA ASP A 309 5.96 -6.24 6.02
C ASP A 309 4.57 -6.63 6.53
N PHE A 310 3.60 -5.77 6.29
CA PHE A 310 2.20 -6.00 6.62
C PHE A 310 1.39 -6.15 5.34
N PHE A 311 0.60 -7.22 5.25
CA PHE A 311 -0.27 -7.48 4.12
C PHE A 311 -1.71 -7.60 4.58
N LEU A 312 -2.62 -6.96 3.84
CA LEU A 312 -4.06 -7.21 3.94
C LEU A 312 -4.44 -8.15 2.80
N ILE A 313 -4.87 -9.36 3.15
CA ILE A 313 -5.09 -10.45 2.20
C ILE A 313 -6.47 -11.07 2.32
N SER A 314 -6.90 -11.78 1.27
CA SER A 314 -8.08 -12.64 1.28
C SER A 314 -7.80 -13.94 0.52
N ASN A 315 -8.69 -14.91 0.67
CA ASN A 315 -8.70 -16.06 -0.22
C ASN A 315 -9.24 -15.66 -1.62
N ALA A 316 -9.22 -16.61 -2.56
CA ALA A 316 -9.72 -16.41 -3.93
C ALA A 316 -11.21 -16.03 -4.03
N ALA A 317 -12.01 -16.27 -2.98
CA ALA A 317 -13.42 -15.86 -2.90
C ALA A 317 -13.60 -14.45 -2.30
N ASP A 318 -12.52 -13.69 -2.11
CA ASP A 318 -12.51 -12.38 -1.45
C ASP A 318 -12.98 -12.42 0.03
N ASP A 319 -12.84 -13.56 0.70
CA ASP A 319 -13.10 -13.75 2.13
C ASP A 319 -11.83 -13.89 2.97
N ALA A 320 -11.97 -13.75 4.30
CA ALA A 320 -10.86 -14.00 5.22
C ALA A 320 -10.34 -15.45 5.09
N LEU A 321 -9.03 -15.64 5.28
CA LEU A 321 -8.41 -16.97 5.24
C LEU A 321 -8.87 -17.79 6.44
N THR A 322 -9.29 -19.02 6.18
CA THR A 322 -9.56 -20.05 7.20
C THR A 322 -8.28 -20.41 7.96
N PRO A 323 -8.36 -20.96 9.18
CA PRO A 323 -7.20 -21.44 9.93
C PRO A 323 -6.32 -22.43 9.14
N GLU A 324 -6.93 -23.26 8.31
CA GLU A 324 -6.24 -24.22 7.45
C GLU A 324 -5.46 -23.50 6.33
N GLN A 325 -6.10 -22.54 5.66
CA GLN A 325 -5.43 -21.71 4.64
C GLN A 325 -4.30 -20.87 5.23
N GLN A 326 -4.48 -20.31 6.44
CA GLN A 326 -3.44 -19.59 7.17
C GLN A 326 -2.25 -20.49 7.48
N SER A 327 -2.51 -21.74 7.92
CA SER A 327 -1.46 -22.70 8.24
C SER A 327 -0.68 -23.15 7.00
N GLU A 328 -1.36 -23.35 5.87
CA GLU A 328 -0.72 -23.68 4.59
C GLU A 328 0.13 -22.53 4.08
N LEU A 329 -0.44 -21.31 4.01
CA LEU A 329 0.28 -20.12 3.58
C LEU A 329 1.53 -19.87 4.44
N LYS A 330 1.41 -19.99 5.76
CA LYS A 330 2.53 -19.85 6.69
C LYS A 330 3.65 -20.84 6.39
N ARG A 331 3.32 -22.11 6.11
CA ARG A 331 4.31 -23.14 5.79
C ARG A 331 5.06 -22.80 4.51
N SER A 332 4.34 -22.42 3.46
CA SER A 332 4.93 -22.04 2.16
C SER A 332 5.81 -20.80 2.27
N LEU A 333 5.36 -19.77 3.00
CA LEU A 333 6.15 -18.56 3.25
C LEU A 333 7.44 -18.87 4.01
N ILE A 334 7.37 -19.63 5.11
CA ILE A 334 8.56 -19.98 5.89
C ILE A 334 9.53 -20.80 5.03
N ALA A 335 9.04 -21.79 4.27
CA ALA A 335 9.88 -22.61 3.40
C ALA A 335 10.60 -21.75 2.34
N GLN A 336 9.89 -20.83 1.68
CA GLN A 336 10.47 -19.95 0.68
C GLN A 336 11.53 -19.01 1.27
N LEU A 337 11.27 -18.44 2.45
CA LEU A 337 12.17 -17.49 3.10
C LEU A 337 13.41 -18.16 3.70
N SER A 338 13.27 -19.36 4.27
CA SER A 338 14.38 -20.12 4.84
C SER A 338 15.37 -20.61 3.78
N GLN A 339 14.89 -21.04 2.61
CA GLN A 339 15.78 -21.46 1.50
C GLN A 339 16.73 -20.35 1.04
N GLN A 340 16.36 -19.08 1.24
CA GLN A 340 17.23 -17.96 0.87
C GLN A 340 18.35 -17.74 1.86
N THR A 341 18.14 -18.00 3.14
CA THR A 341 19.17 -17.79 4.17
C THR A 341 20.28 -18.84 4.07
N GLU A 342 19.99 -20.01 3.49
CA GLU A 342 20.91 -21.16 3.41
C GLU A 342 21.73 -21.24 2.09
N GLY A 343 21.42 -20.44 1.08
CA GLY A 343 22.06 -20.46 -0.26
C GLY A 343 23.16 -19.42 -0.49
#